data_AF-A0A9E1WKQ7-F1
#
_entry.id   AF-A0A9E1WKQ7-F1
#
_cell.length_a   1.000
_cell.length_b   1.000
_cell.length_c   1.000
_cell.angle_alpha   90.00
_cell.angle_beta   90.00
_cell.angle_gamma   90.00
#
_symmetry.space_group_name_H-M   'P 1'
#
loop_
_entity.id
_entity.type
_entity.pdbx_description
1 polymer ?
#
loop_
_entity_poly.entity_id
_entity_poly.type
_entity_poly.pdbx_seq_one_letter_code
_entity_poly.pdbx_strand_id
1 'polypeptide(L)'
;MHSKPNYFLISFFLSLSILLNACAATGILGGSTSYADRRTTESQITDEKLEWQTVLKTQDIEGEFRANFVSYNQIVLITGQAPNQEIIDKVFNIVTNMENVRKVENYMIVGPENTIRGIANDIAITSNVISRAFVDENKDQASVSIFHWKVFTEEAVVYLMGILNQEEADKAVAIAKSSRGVKKVVPLFEIDNTYKSNPKTKIKDDEKIN
;
A
#
# COMPACT_ATOMS: atom_id res chain seq x y z
N MET A 1 16.49 22.34 51.52
CA MET A 1 15.79 21.12 51.05
C MET A 1 16.25 20.84 49.62
N HIS A 2 17.10 19.83 49.41
CA HIS A 2 17.53 19.40 48.08
C HIS A 2 16.64 18.21 47.67
N SER A 3 15.85 18.38 46.61
CA SER A 3 15.03 17.32 46.03
C SER A 3 15.95 16.27 45.41
N LYS A 4 15.83 15.01 45.83
CA LYS A 4 16.61 13.91 45.25
C LYS A 4 16.19 13.71 43.78
N PRO A 5 17.12 13.54 42.83
CA PRO A 5 16.75 13.30 41.44
C PRO A 5 16.08 11.93 41.31
N ASN A 6 14.93 11.87 40.65
CA ASN A 6 14.22 10.62 40.37
C ASN A 6 14.88 9.90 39.19
N TYR A 7 16.04 9.29 39.45
CA TYR A 7 16.78 8.47 38.48
C TYR A 7 15.96 7.31 37.90
N PHE A 8 14.89 6.89 38.58
CA PHE A 8 13.94 5.89 38.11
C PHE A 8 13.15 6.37 36.87
N LEU A 9 12.69 7.63 36.87
CA LEU A 9 11.97 8.21 35.72
C LEU A 9 12.91 8.46 34.55
N ILE A 10 14.14 8.89 34.82
CA ILE A 10 15.16 9.11 33.78
C ILE A 10 15.55 7.77 33.12
N SER A 11 15.70 6.71 33.91
CA SER A 11 15.98 5.35 33.40
C SER A 11 14.83 4.81 32.53
N PHE A 12 13.58 5.07 32.92
CA PHE A 12 12.40 4.66 32.15
C PHE A 12 12.29 5.39 30.79
N PHE A 13 12.55 6.70 30.77
CA PHE A 13 12.58 7.47 29.51
C PHE A 13 13.75 7.07 28.59
N LEU A 14 14.90 6.70 29.16
CA LEU A 14 16.07 6.26 28.40
C LEU A 14 15.90 4.84 27.84
N SER A 15 15.20 3.93 28.54
CA SER A 15 14.92 2.60 27.99
C SER A 15 13.86 2.63 26.88
N LEU A 16 12.87 3.51 27.00
CA LEU A 16 11.81 3.67 25.99
C LEU A 16 12.33 4.23 24.67
N SER A 17 13.36 5.09 24.71
CA SER A 17 14.00 5.65 23.50
C SER A 17 14.89 4.65 22.76
N ILE A 18 15.43 3.63 23.43
CA ILE A 18 16.17 2.53 22.78
C ILE A 18 15.22 1.61 22.01
N LEU A 19 13.99 1.42 22.51
CA LEU A 19 12.97 0.58 21.85
C LEU A 19 12.33 1.25 20.61
N LEU A 20 12.41 2.58 20.46
CA LEU A 20 11.86 3.27 19.29
C LEU A 20 12.77 3.17 18.04
N ASN A 21 14.06 2.89 18.19
CA ASN A 21 14.99 2.74 17.05
C ASN A 21 14.94 1.34 16.40
N ALA A 22 14.12 0.42 16.93
CA ALA A 22 13.99 -0.94 16.41
C ALA A 22 13.07 -1.08 15.18
N CYS A 23 12.44 0.00 14.72
CA CYS A 23 11.52 -0.06 13.56
C CYS A 23 12.24 -0.02 12.19
N ALA A 24 13.55 0.23 12.14
CA ALA A 24 14.28 0.51 10.88
C ALA A 24 15.41 -0.49 10.53
N ALA A 25 15.53 -1.64 11.22
CA ALA A 25 16.68 -2.54 11.02
C ALA A 25 16.35 -4.04 10.97
N THR A 26 15.14 -4.44 10.57
CA THR A 26 14.87 -5.84 10.16
C THR A 26 15.12 -6.02 8.67
N GLY A 27 16.36 -5.75 8.23
CA GLY A 27 16.76 -5.91 6.83
C GLY A 27 18.07 -6.68 6.60
N ILE A 28 18.83 -7.02 7.65
CA ILE A 28 20.23 -7.49 7.47
C ILE A 28 20.47 -8.93 7.97
N LEU A 29 19.52 -9.60 8.63
CA LEU A 29 19.72 -10.98 9.08
C LEU A 29 18.54 -11.88 8.71
N GLY A 30 18.57 -12.41 7.49
CA GLY A 30 17.78 -13.57 7.08
C GLY A 30 17.22 -13.50 5.65
N GLY A 31 17.94 -14.09 4.69
CA GLY A 31 17.40 -14.63 3.43
C GLY A 31 16.71 -13.67 2.47
N SER A 32 17.38 -13.33 1.36
CA SER A 32 16.81 -12.89 0.07
C SER A 32 15.32 -12.47 0.06
N THR A 33 15.01 -11.27 0.55
CA THR A 33 13.71 -10.63 0.33
C THR A 33 13.56 -10.09 -1.10
N SER A 34 14.57 -10.27 -1.95
CA SER A 34 14.52 -10.02 -3.40
C SER A 34 13.53 -10.93 -4.15
N TYR A 35 12.80 -11.82 -3.45
CA TYR A 35 11.67 -12.59 -3.99
C TYR A 35 10.28 -12.06 -3.60
N ALA A 36 10.17 -11.09 -2.67
CA ALA A 36 8.85 -10.68 -2.16
C ALA A 36 8.15 -9.64 -3.05
N ASP A 37 8.89 -8.67 -3.59
CA ASP A 37 8.34 -7.71 -4.56
C ASP A 37 8.80 -8.10 -5.97
N ARG A 38 7.85 -8.17 -6.90
CA ARG A 38 8.09 -8.53 -8.30
C ARG A 38 8.67 -7.37 -9.12
N ARG A 39 8.61 -6.15 -8.58
CA ARG A 39 9.23 -4.95 -9.17
C ARG A 39 10.74 -4.93 -8.94
N THR A 40 11.47 -4.41 -9.93
CA THR A 40 12.89 -4.09 -9.75
C THR A 40 13.06 -3.01 -8.68
N THR A 41 14.21 -3.02 -7.98
CA THR A 41 14.55 -1.96 -7.02
C THR A 41 14.51 -0.57 -7.64
N GLU A 42 14.93 -0.44 -8.90
CA GLU A 42 14.84 0.81 -9.66
C GLU A 42 13.39 1.27 -9.85
N SER A 43 12.47 0.34 -10.13
CA SER A 43 11.04 0.67 -10.25
C SER A 43 10.46 1.12 -8.91
N GLN A 44 10.86 0.50 -7.79
CA GLN A 44 10.41 0.90 -6.45
C GLN A 44 10.89 2.32 -6.09
N ILE A 45 12.16 2.63 -6.35
CA ILE A 45 12.72 3.98 -6.14
C ILE A 45 12.02 4.99 -7.05
N THR A 46 11.79 4.63 -8.31
CA THR A 46 11.07 5.48 -9.27
C THR A 46 9.64 5.74 -8.80
N ASP A 47 8.94 4.72 -8.30
CA ASP A 47 7.58 4.85 -7.75
C ASP A 47 7.53 5.82 -6.56
N GLU A 48 8.42 5.66 -5.58
CA GLU A 48 8.50 6.58 -4.43
C GLU A 48 8.79 8.01 -4.89
N LYS A 49 9.73 8.18 -5.84
CA LYS A 49 10.04 9.48 -6.42
C LYS A 49 8.82 10.09 -7.12
N LEU A 50 8.04 9.30 -7.87
CA LEU A 50 6.81 9.77 -8.51
C LEU A 50 5.77 10.22 -7.49
N GLU A 51 5.55 9.45 -6.42
CA GLU A 51 4.62 9.83 -5.33
C GLU A 51 5.02 11.19 -4.71
N TRP A 52 6.31 11.44 -4.49
CA TRP A 52 6.77 12.74 -3.99
C TRP A 52 6.67 13.87 -5.03
N GLN A 53 7.09 13.60 -6.28
CA GLN A 53 7.12 14.62 -7.33
C GLN A 53 5.72 15.05 -7.77
N THR A 54 4.74 14.14 -7.73
CA THR A 54 3.34 14.46 -8.05
C THR A 54 2.80 15.51 -7.09
N VAL A 55 2.97 15.30 -5.78
CA VAL A 55 2.60 16.28 -4.74
C VAL A 55 3.25 17.64 -5.00
N LEU A 56 4.56 17.66 -5.22
CA LEU A 56 5.30 18.91 -5.45
C LEU A 56 4.86 19.64 -6.72
N LYS A 57 4.54 18.92 -7.79
CA LYS A 57 4.12 19.52 -9.07
C LYS A 57 2.67 19.97 -9.09
N THR A 58 1.83 19.43 -8.21
CA THR A 58 0.41 19.81 -8.13
C THR A 58 0.10 20.81 -7.01
N GLN A 59 1.05 21.11 -6.13
CA GLN A 59 0.84 22.00 -4.98
C GLN A 59 0.49 23.44 -5.37
N ASP A 60 0.97 23.91 -6.54
CA ASP A 60 0.78 25.29 -7.01
C ASP A 60 -0.55 25.48 -7.78
N ILE A 61 -1.37 24.43 -7.90
CA ILE A 61 -2.69 24.53 -8.51
C ILE A 61 -3.58 25.33 -7.57
N GLU A 62 -4.11 26.46 -8.06
CA GLU A 62 -5.04 27.29 -7.32
C GLU A 62 -6.37 26.56 -7.08
N GLY A 63 -6.82 26.56 -5.82
CA GLY A 63 -8.10 26.00 -5.39
C GLY A 63 -7.99 25.13 -4.14
N GLU A 64 -9.09 24.98 -3.40
CA GLU A 64 -9.18 24.03 -2.29
C GLU A 64 -9.56 22.66 -2.85
N PHE A 65 -8.60 21.75 -2.92
CA PHE A 65 -8.81 20.37 -3.35
C PHE A 65 -7.88 19.43 -2.59
N ARG A 66 -8.26 18.16 -2.55
CA ARG A 66 -7.44 17.08 -2.01
C ARG A 66 -7.15 16.07 -3.10
N ALA A 67 -5.87 15.84 -3.39
CA ALA A 67 -5.41 14.76 -4.26
C ALA A 67 -4.42 13.87 -3.50
N ASN A 68 -4.58 12.55 -3.66
CA ASN A 68 -3.60 11.56 -3.20
C ASN A 68 -3.04 10.84 -4.43
N PHE A 69 -1.73 10.59 -4.38
CA PHE A 69 -0.99 9.93 -5.44
C PHE A 69 -0.37 8.66 -4.89
N VAL A 70 -0.60 7.56 -5.57
CA VAL A 70 0.00 6.26 -5.24
C VAL A 70 0.60 5.69 -6.51
N SER A 71 1.86 5.28 -6.47
CA SER A 71 2.54 4.67 -7.63
C SER A 71 2.86 3.20 -7.37
N TYR A 72 2.66 2.38 -8.39
CA TYR A 72 3.14 1.01 -8.44
C TYR A 72 3.55 0.65 -9.86
N ASN A 73 4.81 0.25 -10.04
CA ASN A 73 5.41 -0.06 -11.33
C ASN A 73 5.21 1.05 -12.36
N GLN A 74 5.39 2.31 -11.92
CA GLN A 74 5.23 3.55 -12.69
C GLN A 74 3.82 3.83 -13.20
N ILE A 75 2.81 3.09 -12.71
CA ILE A 75 1.40 3.42 -12.88
C ILE A 75 0.99 4.29 -11.68
N VAL A 76 0.55 5.50 -11.95
CA VAL A 76 0.14 6.46 -10.91
C VAL A 76 -1.38 6.45 -10.78
N LEU A 77 -1.87 6.05 -9.61
CA LEU A 77 -3.24 6.22 -9.17
C LEU A 77 -3.42 7.62 -8.59
N ILE A 78 -4.41 8.36 -9.10
CA ILE A 78 -4.84 9.65 -8.55
C ILE A 78 -6.22 9.47 -7.95
N THR A 79 -6.39 9.88 -6.70
CA THR A 79 -7.69 9.85 -5.99
C THR A 79 -7.90 11.16 -5.23
N GLY A 80 -9.13 11.39 -4.77
CA GLY A 80 -9.47 12.53 -3.94
C GLY A 80 -10.62 13.34 -4.54
N GLN A 81 -10.74 14.60 -4.11
CA GLN A 81 -11.89 15.44 -4.39
C GLN A 81 -11.45 16.84 -4.80
N ALA A 82 -12.15 17.42 -5.77
CA ALA A 82 -11.98 18.80 -6.17
C ALA A 82 -13.35 19.48 -6.40
N PRO A 83 -13.45 20.80 -6.29
CA PRO A 83 -14.72 21.52 -6.41
C PRO A 83 -15.25 21.56 -7.85
N ASN A 84 -14.41 21.31 -8.85
CA ASN A 84 -14.79 21.30 -10.26
C ASN A 84 -13.87 20.38 -11.08
N GLN A 85 -14.32 20.06 -12.30
CA GLN A 85 -13.58 19.19 -13.22
C GLN A 85 -12.29 19.83 -13.74
N GLU A 86 -12.22 21.16 -13.82
CA GLU A 86 -11.04 21.87 -14.33
C GLU A 86 -9.78 21.59 -13.49
N ILE A 87 -9.92 21.56 -12.15
CA ILE A 87 -8.81 21.21 -11.25
C ILE A 87 -8.40 19.75 -11.44
N ILE A 88 -9.36 18.83 -11.58
CA ILE A 88 -9.09 17.41 -11.82
C ILE A 88 -8.31 17.23 -13.12
N ASP A 89 -8.72 17.92 -14.18
CA ASP A 89 -8.07 17.86 -15.48
C ASP A 89 -6.65 18.44 -15.42
N LYS A 90 -6.43 19.53 -14.68
CA LYS A 90 -5.10 20.11 -14.43
C LYS A 90 -4.18 19.11 -13.71
N VAL A 91 -4.64 18.51 -12.62
CA VAL A 91 -3.90 17.48 -11.86
C VAL A 91 -3.54 16.32 -12.79
N PHE A 92 -4.52 15.78 -13.51
CA PHE A 92 -4.32 14.67 -14.44
C PHE A 92 -3.28 15.00 -15.52
N ASN A 93 -3.38 16.18 -16.13
CA ASN A 93 -2.45 16.61 -17.18
C ASN A 93 -1.03 16.79 -16.65
N ILE A 94 -0.85 17.35 -15.45
CA ILE A 94 0.47 17.50 -14.84
C ILE A 94 1.11 16.13 -14.63
N VAL A 95 0.38 15.18 -14.01
CA VAL A 95 0.90 13.84 -13.72
C VAL A 95 1.19 13.05 -15.00
N THR A 96 0.31 13.14 -16.00
CA THR A 96 0.48 12.43 -17.28
C THR A 96 1.74 12.87 -18.04
N ASN A 97 2.14 14.13 -17.91
CA ASN A 97 3.33 14.68 -18.58
C ASN A 97 4.62 14.55 -17.76
N MET A 98 4.57 13.88 -16.60
CA MET A 98 5.78 13.63 -15.81
C MET A 98 6.64 12.52 -16.43
N GLU A 99 7.95 12.69 -16.30
CA GLU A 99 8.91 11.67 -16.72
C GLU A 99 8.73 10.37 -15.92
N ASN A 100 8.94 9.23 -16.55
CA ASN A 100 8.82 7.89 -15.96
C ASN A 100 7.40 7.49 -15.54
N VAL A 101 6.37 8.27 -15.88
CA VAL A 101 4.98 7.82 -15.74
C VAL A 101 4.62 6.96 -16.94
N ARG A 102 4.28 5.68 -16.69
CA ARG A 102 3.83 4.74 -17.73
C ARG A 102 2.33 4.87 -18.03
N LYS A 103 1.54 5.10 -16.99
CA LYS A 103 0.08 5.20 -17.06
C LYS A 103 -0.44 6.00 -15.87
N VAL A 104 -1.55 6.71 -16.09
CA VAL A 104 -2.28 7.40 -15.03
C VAL A 104 -3.68 6.83 -14.92
N GLU A 105 -4.06 6.43 -13.71
CA GLU A 105 -5.38 5.93 -13.34
C GLU A 105 -6.07 6.99 -12.49
N ASN A 106 -6.90 7.84 -13.10
CA ASN A 106 -7.53 8.95 -12.41
C ASN A 106 -8.93 8.60 -11.89
N TYR A 107 -9.09 8.63 -10.58
CA TYR A 107 -10.33 8.39 -9.83
C TYR A 107 -10.68 9.57 -8.91
N MET A 108 -10.18 10.77 -9.18
CA MET A 108 -10.67 11.97 -8.53
C MET A 108 -12.14 12.21 -8.88
N ILE A 109 -12.89 12.77 -7.94
CA ILE A 109 -14.30 13.10 -8.12
C ILE A 109 -14.56 14.58 -7.88
N VAL A 110 -15.57 15.11 -8.56
CA VAL A 110 -16.10 16.44 -8.24
C VAL A 110 -16.96 16.34 -6.98
N GLY A 111 -16.58 17.05 -5.92
CA GLY A 111 -17.26 16.98 -4.64
C GLY A 111 -16.53 17.70 -3.51
N PRO A 112 -17.14 17.77 -2.32
CA PRO A 112 -16.48 18.31 -1.14
C PRO A 112 -15.31 17.43 -0.71
N GLU A 113 -14.34 18.01 0.00
CA GLU A 113 -13.23 17.26 0.58
C GLU A 113 -13.73 16.18 1.56
N ASN A 114 -13.00 15.07 1.62
CA ASN A 114 -13.27 13.99 2.55
C ASN A 114 -13.14 14.48 4.01
N THR A 115 -14.02 13.99 4.87
CA THR A 115 -14.01 14.36 6.30
C THR A 115 -12.92 13.60 7.06
N ILE A 116 -12.47 14.13 8.20
CA ILE A 116 -11.53 13.42 9.10
C ILE A 116 -12.04 12.02 9.47
N ARG A 117 -13.36 11.87 9.67
CA ARG A 117 -13.99 10.58 9.95
C ARG A 117 -13.92 9.64 8.74
N GLY A 118 -14.12 10.16 7.53
CA GLY A 118 -14.00 9.38 6.30
C GLY A 118 -12.56 8.89 6.07
N ILE A 119 -11.57 9.76 6.24
CA ILE A 119 -10.14 9.41 6.19
C ILE A 119 -9.81 8.32 7.23
N ALA A 120 -10.27 8.47 8.48
CA ALA A 120 -10.04 7.46 9.51
C ALA A 120 -10.71 6.11 9.17
N ASN A 121 -11.90 6.15 8.58
CA ASN A 121 -12.58 4.96 8.09
C ASN A 121 -11.81 4.28 6.95
N ASP A 122 -11.27 5.04 6.01
CA ASP A 122 -10.48 4.52 4.88
C ASP A 122 -9.16 3.87 5.35
N ILE A 123 -8.49 4.43 6.36
CA ILE A 123 -7.33 3.83 7.02
C ILE A 123 -7.72 2.48 7.67
N ALA A 124 -8.86 2.44 8.38
CA ALA A 124 -9.34 1.22 9.02
C ALA A 124 -9.72 0.14 7.99
N ILE A 125 -10.34 0.53 6.87
CA ILE A 125 -10.65 -0.37 5.75
C ILE A 125 -9.36 -0.93 5.15
N THR A 126 -8.38 -0.06 4.85
CA THR A 126 -7.07 -0.47 4.31
C THR A 126 -6.40 -1.48 5.22
N SER A 127 -6.34 -1.19 6.52
CA SER A 127 -5.79 -2.11 7.53
C SER A 127 -6.56 -3.43 7.60
N ASN A 128 -7.89 -3.41 7.47
CA ASN A 128 -8.70 -4.63 7.46
C ASN A 128 -8.41 -5.50 6.22
N VAL A 129 -8.29 -4.90 5.04
CA VAL A 129 -7.94 -5.62 3.80
C VAL A 129 -6.56 -6.26 3.95
N ILE A 130 -5.56 -5.50 4.39
CA ILE A 130 -4.19 -5.98 4.60
C ILE A 130 -4.18 -7.12 5.64
N SER A 131 -4.84 -6.95 6.78
CA SER A 131 -4.92 -7.98 7.82
C SER A 131 -5.57 -9.27 7.31
N ARG A 132 -6.66 -9.17 6.53
CA ARG A 132 -7.31 -10.33 5.93
C ARG A 132 -6.42 -11.00 4.90
N ALA A 133 -5.69 -10.23 4.09
CA ALA A 133 -4.72 -10.76 3.14
C ALA A 133 -3.61 -11.55 3.85
N PHE A 134 -3.04 -11.00 4.93
CA PHE A 134 -2.07 -11.72 5.76
C PHE A 134 -2.65 -13.01 6.37
N VAL A 135 -3.88 -12.97 6.86
CA VAL A 135 -4.52 -14.17 7.44
C VAL A 135 -4.78 -15.23 6.37
N ASP A 136 -5.20 -14.83 5.17
CA ASP A 136 -5.39 -15.72 4.02
C ASP A 136 -4.06 -16.34 3.58
N GLU A 137 -2.99 -15.53 3.53
CA GLU A 137 -1.62 -15.97 3.24
C GLU A 137 -1.13 -17.07 4.19
N ASN A 138 -1.55 -17.01 5.45
CA ASN A 138 -1.20 -17.99 6.47
C ASN A 138 -2.15 -19.20 6.55
N LYS A 139 -3.32 -19.14 5.89
CA LYS A 139 -4.31 -20.22 5.89
C LYS A 139 -4.14 -21.18 4.71
N ASP A 140 -3.78 -20.65 3.54
CA ASP A 140 -3.74 -21.39 2.29
C ASP A 140 -2.34 -21.41 1.65
N GLN A 141 -1.95 -22.55 1.09
CA GLN A 141 -0.67 -22.73 0.37
C GLN A 141 -0.69 -22.16 -1.05
N ALA A 142 -1.88 -21.78 -1.57
CA ALA A 142 -2.06 -21.11 -2.85
C ALA A 142 -2.43 -19.64 -2.62
N SER A 143 -1.68 -18.97 -1.75
CA SER A 143 -1.98 -17.60 -1.33
C SER A 143 -1.41 -16.56 -2.29
N VAL A 144 -2.10 -15.43 -2.39
CA VAL A 144 -1.52 -14.21 -2.93
C VAL A 144 -0.73 -13.54 -1.80
N SER A 145 0.60 -13.45 -1.96
CA SER A 145 1.40 -12.75 -0.97
C SER A 145 1.05 -11.27 -0.97
N ILE A 146 0.92 -10.67 0.23
CA ILE A 146 0.64 -9.24 0.34
C ILE A 146 1.73 -8.37 -0.27
N PHE A 147 2.97 -8.87 -0.41
CA PHE A 147 4.07 -8.12 -0.99
C PHE A 147 3.99 -7.97 -2.52
N HIS A 148 3.11 -8.73 -3.19
CA HIS A 148 2.91 -8.63 -4.64
C HIS A 148 1.95 -7.50 -5.06
N TRP A 149 1.28 -6.85 -4.11
CA TRP A 149 0.26 -5.84 -4.40
C TRP A 149 0.18 -4.77 -3.31
N LYS A 150 -0.28 -3.59 -3.69
CA LYS A 150 -0.50 -2.43 -2.84
C LYS A 150 -2.00 -2.17 -2.73
N VAL A 151 -2.45 -1.81 -1.52
CA VAL A 151 -3.84 -1.46 -1.20
C VAL A 151 -3.91 0.02 -0.86
N PHE A 152 -4.81 0.75 -1.51
CA PHE A 152 -5.14 2.13 -1.15
C PHE A 152 -6.65 2.31 -1.08
N THR A 153 -7.15 3.07 -0.10
CA THR A 153 -8.59 3.30 0.07
C THR A 153 -8.89 4.78 0.12
N GLU A 154 -9.92 5.20 -0.61
CA GLU A 154 -10.49 6.55 -0.57
C GLU A 154 -12.02 6.45 -0.74
N GLU A 155 -12.79 7.13 0.10
CA GLU A 155 -14.27 7.12 0.06
C GLU A 155 -14.87 5.70 0.13
N ALA A 156 -14.28 4.85 0.97
CA ALA A 156 -14.57 3.41 1.10
C ALA A 156 -14.42 2.60 -0.22
N VAL A 157 -13.79 3.17 -1.25
CA VAL A 157 -13.39 2.48 -2.48
C VAL A 157 -11.97 1.99 -2.32
N VAL A 158 -11.77 0.69 -2.49
CA VAL A 158 -10.47 0.03 -2.38
C VAL A 158 -9.86 -0.11 -3.78
N TYR A 159 -8.70 0.49 -3.98
CA TYR A 159 -7.88 0.40 -5.18
C TYR A 159 -6.74 -0.57 -4.96
N LEU A 160 -6.60 -1.54 -5.85
CA LEU A 160 -5.62 -2.61 -5.74
C LEU A 160 -4.65 -2.54 -6.90
N MET A 161 -3.36 -2.35 -6.62
CA MET A 161 -2.31 -2.25 -7.64
C MET A 161 -1.29 -3.37 -7.41
N GLY A 162 -0.63 -3.87 -8.43
CA GLY A 162 0.26 -5.03 -8.25
C GLY A 162 0.59 -5.73 -9.56
N ILE A 163 1.64 -6.54 -9.57
CA ILE A 163 1.95 -7.46 -10.68
C ILE A 163 1.55 -8.87 -10.24
N LEU A 164 0.42 -9.36 -10.75
CA LEU A 164 -0.20 -10.61 -10.31
C LEU A 164 -0.49 -11.52 -11.52
N ASN A 165 -0.57 -12.83 -11.30
CA ASN A 165 -1.28 -13.67 -12.27
C ASN A 165 -2.80 -13.57 -12.05
N GLN A 166 -3.59 -14.14 -12.97
CA GLN A 166 -5.05 -14.04 -12.88
C GLN A 166 -5.64 -14.63 -11.58
N GLU A 167 -5.11 -15.78 -11.12
CA GLU A 167 -5.61 -16.45 -9.91
C GLU A 167 -5.34 -15.62 -8.64
N GLU A 168 -4.16 -15.01 -8.55
CA GLU A 168 -3.79 -14.11 -7.46
C GLU A 168 -4.64 -12.83 -7.47
N ALA A 169 -4.89 -12.25 -8.65
CA ALA A 169 -5.73 -11.07 -8.80
C ALA A 169 -7.17 -11.35 -8.35
N ASP A 170 -7.74 -12.49 -8.75
CA ASP A 170 -9.09 -12.90 -8.35
C ASP A 170 -9.19 -13.08 -6.82
N LYS A 171 -8.15 -13.67 -6.21
CA LYS A 171 -8.06 -13.82 -4.74
C LYS A 171 -7.94 -12.48 -4.03
N ALA A 172 -7.04 -11.60 -4.48
CA ALA A 172 -6.87 -10.27 -3.89
C ALA A 172 -8.19 -9.46 -3.94
N VAL A 173 -8.92 -9.53 -5.06
CA VAL A 173 -10.25 -8.93 -5.19
C VAL A 173 -11.26 -9.56 -4.23
N ALA A 174 -11.27 -10.90 -4.10
CA ALA A 174 -12.18 -11.58 -3.18
C ALA A 174 -11.93 -11.20 -1.71
N ILE A 175 -10.66 -11.14 -1.31
CA ILE A 175 -10.25 -10.68 0.02
C ILE A 175 -10.77 -9.27 0.26
N ALA A 176 -10.46 -8.32 -0.64
CA ALA A 176 -10.90 -6.93 -0.52
C ALA A 176 -12.44 -6.80 -0.48
N LYS A 177 -13.17 -7.50 -1.35
CA LYS A 177 -14.65 -7.46 -1.36
C LYS A 177 -15.28 -7.99 -0.07
N SER A 178 -14.63 -8.95 0.60
CA SER A 178 -15.10 -9.53 1.86
C SER A 178 -14.70 -8.73 3.10
N SER A 179 -13.88 -7.69 2.94
CA SER A 179 -13.42 -6.82 4.02
C SER A 179 -14.51 -5.87 4.50
N ARG A 180 -14.50 -5.59 5.79
CA ARG A 180 -15.54 -4.78 6.43
C ARG A 180 -15.43 -3.32 5.95
N GLY A 181 -16.58 -2.74 5.60
CA GLY A 181 -16.68 -1.32 5.24
C GLY A 181 -16.36 -0.99 3.79
N VAL A 182 -15.91 -1.96 3.00
CA VAL A 182 -15.62 -1.77 1.57
C VAL A 182 -16.92 -1.55 0.80
N LYS A 183 -16.99 -0.43 0.07
CA LYS A 183 -18.12 -0.06 -0.81
C LYS A 183 -17.93 -0.58 -2.23
N LYS A 184 -16.69 -0.49 -2.74
CA LYS A 184 -16.32 -0.88 -4.10
C LYS A 184 -14.85 -1.31 -4.11
N VAL A 185 -14.52 -2.24 -5.00
CA VAL A 185 -13.14 -2.64 -5.29
C VAL A 185 -12.83 -2.30 -6.74
N VAL A 186 -11.69 -1.67 -6.97
CA VAL A 186 -11.17 -1.30 -8.28
C VAL A 186 -9.81 -2.00 -8.45
N PRO A 187 -9.76 -3.13 -9.17
CA PRO A 187 -8.51 -3.80 -9.49
C PRO A 187 -7.78 -3.04 -10.60
N LEU A 188 -6.54 -2.64 -10.32
CA LEU A 188 -5.60 -1.94 -11.19
C LEU A 188 -4.31 -2.77 -11.36
N PHE A 189 -4.44 -4.09 -11.35
CA PHE A 189 -3.31 -5.00 -11.48
C PHE A 189 -2.76 -5.03 -12.90
N GLU A 190 -1.44 -5.21 -13.00
CA GLU A 190 -0.79 -5.70 -14.20
C GLU A 190 -0.80 -7.23 -14.17
N ILE A 191 -1.47 -7.84 -15.14
CA ILE A 191 -1.57 -9.31 -15.20
C ILE A 191 -0.36 -9.88 -15.92
N ASP A 192 0.44 -10.66 -15.20
CA ASP A 192 1.57 -11.41 -15.74
C ASP A 192 1.45 -12.90 -15.34
N ASN A 193 1.05 -13.71 -16.32
CA ASN A 193 0.85 -15.15 -16.15
C ASN A 193 2.15 -15.97 -16.21
N THR A 194 3.32 -15.33 -16.38
CA THR A 194 4.61 -16.01 -16.24
C THR A 194 4.88 -16.39 -14.78
N TYR A 195 4.31 -15.66 -13.83
CA TYR A 195 4.35 -16.01 -12.41
C TYR A 195 3.40 -17.16 -12.12
N LYS A 196 3.95 -18.28 -11.65
CA LYS A 196 3.16 -19.38 -11.12
C LYS A 196 2.72 -19.03 -9.69
N SER A 197 1.46 -19.32 -9.36
CA SER A 197 0.99 -19.33 -7.97
C SER A 197 1.90 -20.22 -7.11
N ASN A 198 2.16 -19.81 -5.87
CA ASN A 198 3.09 -20.52 -4.98
C ASN A 198 2.71 -22.03 -4.87
N PRO A 199 3.61 -22.97 -5.21
CA PRO A 199 3.29 -24.40 -5.20
C PRO A 199 3.30 -24.98 -3.78
N LYS A 200 2.39 -25.93 -3.52
CA LYS A 200 2.31 -26.72 -2.27
C LYS A 200 3.65 -27.39 -1.94
N THR A 201 4.36 -26.95 -0.90
CA THR A 201 5.41 -27.77 -0.28
C THR A 201 4.75 -28.89 0.51
N LYS A 202 4.58 -30.07 -0.12
CA LYS A 202 4.35 -31.30 0.63
C LYS A 202 5.59 -31.59 1.46
N ILE A 203 5.55 -31.30 2.76
CA ILE A 203 6.41 -32.00 3.71
C ILE A 203 5.92 -33.45 3.63
N LYS A 204 6.75 -34.33 3.06
CA LYS A 204 6.56 -35.78 3.17
C LYS A 204 6.80 -36.12 4.64
N ASP A 205 5.71 -36.25 5.40
CA ASP A 205 5.71 -37.03 6.64
C ASP A 205 5.70 -38.52 6.30
N ASP A 206 6.73 -38.99 5.57
CA ASP A 206 6.98 -40.40 5.31
C ASP A 206 8.37 -40.77 5.83
N GLU A 207 8.56 -40.66 7.14
CA GLU A 207 9.52 -41.52 7.85
C GLU A 207 8.94 -41.88 9.22
N LYS A 208 7.82 -42.60 9.19
CA LYS A 208 7.46 -43.48 10.30
C LYS A 208 8.31 -44.75 10.17
N ILE A 209 9.07 -45.00 11.23
CA ILE A 209 9.24 -46.31 11.88
C ILE A 209 9.79 -47.41 10.94
N ASN A 210 11.09 -47.66 11.07
CA ASN A 210 11.60 -49.00 11.32
C ASN A 210 12.88 -48.92 12.15
#